data_AF-A0A2T1BWF3-F1
#
_entry.id   AF-A0A2T1BWF3-F1
#
_cell.length_a   1.000
_cell.length_b   1.000
_cell.length_c   1.000
_cell.angle_alpha   90.00
_cell.angle_beta   90.00
_cell.angle_gamma   90.00
#
_symmetry.space_group_name_H-M   'P 1'
#
loop_
_entity.id
_entity.type
_entity.pdbx_description
1 polymer ?
#
loop_
_entity_poly.entity_id
_entity_poly.type
_entity_poly.pdbx_seq_one_letter_code
_entity_poly.pdbx_strand_id
1 'polypeptide(L)'
;MGQAGGGRDYGLFLNYMLKRVYDLKERREVTFPVLHHIDEAQDLFNGSKQFASAIGNVLSEGVRKGRSRQIAFTIAVQSAAQIPDDILNNLNSRIIHRHNRASEAQRALEKAADAQISMTKNFGPGEALVDLFGASAVVNARMRVSPFQLTTEELLQQREQQAASQSQRQHRASQTR
;
A
#
# COMPACT_ATOMS: atom_id res chain seq x y z
N MET A 1 4.78 29.27 0.02
CA MET A 1 6.08 28.75 0.48
C MET A 1 5.93 27.24 0.66
N GLY A 2 6.45 26.45 -0.27
CA GLY A 2 6.19 25.00 -0.35
C GLY A 2 7.07 24.19 0.60
N GLN A 3 6.46 23.23 1.28
CA GLN A 3 7.12 22.23 2.13
C GLN A 3 8.06 21.35 1.29
N ALA A 4 9.33 21.74 1.18
CA ALA A 4 10.36 20.94 0.50
C ALA A 4 10.99 19.84 1.39
N GLY A 5 10.54 19.69 2.65
CA GLY A 5 11.12 18.76 3.63
C GLY A 5 10.46 17.38 3.71
N GLY A 6 9.13 17.30 3.55
CA GLY A 6 8.37 16.07 3.88
C GLY A 6 8.75 14.84 3.06
N GLY A 7 8.85 14.97 1.74
CA GLY A 7 9.14 13.83 0.85
C GLY A 7 10.57 13.29 0.98
N ARG A 8 11.54 14.16 1.29
CA ARG A 8 12.95 13.77 1.49
C ARG A 8 13.12 12.98 2.78
N ASP A 9 12.53 13.46 3.88
CA ASP A 9 12.61 12.79 5.17
C ASP A 9 11.86 11.45 5.14
N TYR A 10 10.70 11.42 4.48
CA TYR A 10 9.92 10.19 4.27
C TYR A 10 10.70 9.12 3.50
N GLY A 11 11.28 9.44 2.33
CA GLY A 11 12.00 8.42 1.57
C GLY A 11 13.34 8.01 2.22
N LEU A 12 14.01 8.90 2.97
CA LEU A 12 15.17 8.50 3.79
C LEU A 12 14.77 7.49 4.87
N PHE A 13 13.68 7.77 5.57
CA PHE A 13 13.13 6.86 6.58
C PHE A 13 12.72 5.52 5.95
N LEU A 14 12.00 5.54 4.82
CA LEU A 14 11.58 4.32 4.13
C LEU A 14 12.80 3.51 3.68
N ASN A 15 13.82 4.15 3.09
CA ASN A 15 15.05 3.47 2.69
C ASN A 15 15.71 2.74 3.87
N TYR A 16 15.82 3.42 5.01
CA TYR A 16 16.34 2.83 6.23
C TYR A 16 15.49 1.61 6.65
N MET A 17 14.16 1.73 6.65
CA MET A 17 13.25 0.66 7.03
C MET A 17 13.37 -0.56 6.09
N LEU A 18 13.40 -0.33 4.78
CA LEU A 18 13.58 -1.38 3.78
C LEU A 18 14.90 -2.11 3.99
N LYS A 19 16.01 -1.37 4.10
CA LYS A 19 17.33 -1.96 4.35
C LYS A 19 17.36 -2.74 5.67
N ARG A 20 16.75 -2.22 6.73
CA ARG A 20 16.73 -2.88 8.03
C ARG A 20 16.01 -4.22 7.98
N VAL A 21 14.88 -4.32 7.27
CA VAL A 21 14.18 -5.61 7.09
C VAL A 21 15.04 -6.59 6.30
N TYR A 22 15.75 -6.14 5.27
CA TYR A 22 16.71 -6.97 4.54
C TYR A 22 17.80 -7.52 5.46
N ASP A 23 18.44 -6.68 6.27
CA ASP A 23 19.49 -7.10 7.19
C ASP A 23 18.97 -8.12 8.22
N LEU A 24 17.76 -7.89 8.77
CA LEU A 24 17.11 -8.79 9.72
C LEU A 24 16.80 -10.16 9.10
N LYS A 25 16.38 -10.17 7.82
CA LYS A 25 16.14 -11.39 7.05
C LYS A 25 17.43 -12.17 6.79
N GLU A 26 18.51 -11.49 6.42
CA GLU A 26 19.80 -12.14 6.17
C GLU A 26 20.42 -12.72 7.44
N ARG A 27 20.27 -12.03 8.57
CA ARG A 27 20.70 -12.51 9.90
C ARG A 27 19.77 -13.56 10.51
N ARG A 28 18.65 -13.89 9.84
CA ARG A 28 17.60 -14.79 10.32
C ARG A 28 16.98 -14.37 11.66
N GLU A 29 17.05 -13.08 11.99
CA GLU A 29 16.35 -12.49 13.14
C GLU A 29 14.84 -12.38 12.85
N VAL A 30 14.46 -12.27 11.57
CA VAL A 30 13.07 -12.38 11.09
C VAL A 30 12.96 -13.56 10.14
N THR A 31 12.14 -14.55 10.49
CA THR A 31 11.98 -15.80 9.72
C THR A 31 10.65 -15.91 8.98
N PHE A 32 9.67 -15.06 9.30
CA PHE A 32 8.34 -15.05 8.66
C PHE A 32 8.29 -14.13 7.44
N PRO A 33 7.43 -14.37 6.43
CA PRO A 33 7.28 -13.50 5.27
C PRO A 33 6.90 -12.06 5.65
N VAL A 34 7.46 -11.08 4.93
CA VAL A 34 7.21 -9.65 5.17
C VAL A 34 6.59 -9.01 3.93
N LEU A 35 5.51 -8.25 4.11
CA LEU A 35 4.91 -7.43 3.08
C LEU A 35 5.14 -5.95 3.41
N HIS A 36 5.84 -5.25 2.55
CA HIS A 36 5.90 -3.79 2.59
C HIS A 36 4.73 -3.20 1.82
N HIS A 37 3.85 -2.50 2.51
CA HIS A 37 2.80 -1.70 1.89
C HIS A 37 3.23 -0.24 1.89
N ILE A 38 3.39 0.35 0.71
CA ILE A 38 3.84 1.73 0.52
C ILE A 38 2.70 2.49 -0.15
N ASP A 39 2.03 3.33 0.64
CA ASP A 39 1.00 4.25 0.17
C ASP A 39 1.61 5.56 -0.33
N GLU A 40 0.94 6.21 -1.28
CA GLU A 40 1.40 7.42 -1.98
C GLU A 40 2.86 7.32 -2.47
N ALA A 41 3.22 6.16 -3.04
CA ALA A 41 4.61 5.83 -3.37
C ALA A 41 5.24 6.77 -4.40
N GLN A 42 4.45 7.56 -5.15
CA GLN A 42 4.97 8.60 -6.03
C GLN A 42 5.85 9.64 -5.30
N ASP A 43 5.61 9.89 -4.02
CA ASP A 43 6.34 10.90 -3.25
C ASP A 43 7.82 10.54 -3.08
N LEU A 44 8.15 9.25 -3.18
CA LEU A 44 9.51 8.74 -3.18
C LEU A 44 10.31 9.20 -4.40
N PHE A 45 9.61 9.48 -5.50
CA PHE A 45 10.22 9.84 -6.78
C PHE A 45 10.12 11.35 -7.07
N ASN A 46 9.38 12.11 -6.25
CA ASN A 46 9.21 13.56 -6.36
C ASN A 46 10.37 14.38 -5.77
N GLY A 47 11.38 13.74 -5.17
CA GLY A 47 12.55 14.39 -4.58
C GLY A 47 13.63 14.85 -5.59
N SER A 48 14.84 15.15 -5.09
CA SER A 48 15.98 15.47 -5.97
C SER A 48 16.32 14.26 -6.85
N LYS A 49 16.86 14.49 -8.06
CA LYS A 49 17.19 13.41 -9.01
C LYS A 49 18.07 12.33 -8.40
N GLN A 50 19.06 12.72 -7.60
CA GLN A 50 19.95 11.79 -6.92
C GLN A 50 19.20 10.94 -5.89
N PHE A 51 18.26 11.54 -5.17
CA PHE A 51 17.45 10.85 -4.18
C PHE A 51 16.47 9.86 -4.83
N ALA A 52 15.71 10.33 -5.83
CA ALA A 52 14.79 9.49 -6.58
C ALA A 52 15.52 8.29 -7.23
N SER A 53 16.74 8.52 -7.75
CA SER A 53 17.58 7.45 -8.28
C SER A 53 18.00 6.43 -7.21
N ALA A 54 18.47 6.90 -6.05
CA ALA A 54 18.89 6.02 -4.96
C ALA A 54 17.73 5.16 -4.44
N ILE A 55 16.56 5.77 -4.20
CA ILE A 55 15.36 5.05 -3.76
C ILE A 55 14.85 4.10 -4.84
N GLY A 56 14.83 4.54 -6.10
CA GLY A 56 14.44 3.71 -7.24
C GLY A 56 15.30 2.45 -7.36
N ASN A 57 16.61 2.57 -7.16
CA ASN A 57 17.53 1.42 -7.19
C ASN A 57 17.23 0.43 -6.05
N VAL A 58 17.01 0.93 -4.82
CA VAL A 58 16.71 0.07 -3.67
C VAL A 58 15.37 -0.64 -3.84
N LEU A 59 14.33 0.06 -4.28
CA LEU A 59 13.02 -0.54 -4.55
C LEU A 59 13.07 -1.52 -5.71
N SER A 60 13.76 -1.18 -6.80
CA SER A 60 13.92 -2.07 -7.96
C SER A 60 14.64 -3.37 -7.58
N GLU A 61 15.75 -3.26 -6.83
CA GLU A 61 16.42 -4.44 -6.28
C GLU A 61 15.50 -5.22 -5.33
N GLY A 62 14.74 -4.48 -4.52
CA GLY A 62 13.75 -4.98 -3.58
C GLY A 62 12.72 -5.88 -4.24
N VAL A 63 12.00 -5.34 -5.22
CA VAL A 63 10.97 -6.03 -5.99
C VAL A 63 11.56 -7.23 -6.75
N ARG A 64 12.75 -7.08 -7.34
CA ARG A 64 13.39 -8.14 -8.13
C ARG A 64 13.90 -9.31 -7.29
N LYS A 65 14.54 -9.03 -6.14
CA LYS A 65 15.18 -10.05 -5.28
C LYS A 65 14.33 -10.45 -4.07
N GLY A 66 13.24 -9.77 -3.79
CA GLY A 66 12.43 -9.95 -2.58
C GLY A 66 11.86 -11.37 -2.45
N ARG A 67 11.47 -11.99 -3.57
CA ARG A 67 10.87 -13.33 -3.58
C ARG A 67 11.74 -14.40 -2.91
N SER A 68 13.05 -14.40 -3.16
CA SER A 68 13.97 -15.39 -2.55
C SER A 68 14.17 -15.17 -1.05
N ARG A 69 13.84 -13.97 -0.55
CA ARG A 69 13.92 -13.58 0.87
C ARG A 69 12.57 -13.55 1.56
N GLN A 70 11.50 -13.98 0.88
CA GLN A 70 10.11 -13.86 1.35
C GLN A 70 9.75 -12.41 1.75
N ILE A 71 10.18 -11.45 0.94
CA ILE A 71 9.82 -10.04 1.03
C ILE A 71 8.96 -9.73 -0.19
N ALA A 72 7.77 -9.18 0.05
CA ALA A 72 6.83 -8.73 -0.96
C ALA A 72 6.58 -7.23 -0.83
N PHE A 73 6.10 -6.62 -1.90
CA PHE A 73 5.80 -5.20 -1.98
C PHE A 73 4.40 -4.99 -2.53
N THR A 74 3.64 -4.11 -1.89
CA THR A 74 2.44 -3.47 -2.44
C THR A 74 2.76 -1.98 -2.57
N ILE A 75 2.66 -1.47 -3.79
CA ILE A 75 2.96 -0.07 -4.12
C ILE A 75 1.64 0.54 -4.59
N ALA A 76 1.10 1.49 -3.82
CA ALA A 76 -0.09 2.24 -4.18
C ALA A 76 0.31 3.62 -4.72
N VAL A 77 -0.24 3.97 -5.88
CA VAL A 77 -0.01 5.25 -6.56
C VAL A 77 -1.27 5.73 -7.25
N GLN A 78 -1.35 7.04 -7.47
CA GLN A 78 -2.43 7.65 -8.23
C GLN A 78 -2.29 7.42 -9.75
N SER A 79 -1.05 7.32 -10.25
CA SER A 79 -0.78 7.05 -11.65
C SER A 79 0.46 6.17 -11.82
N ALA A 80 0.36 5.13 -12.65
CA ALA A 80 1.49 4.27 -13.00
C ALA A 80 2.67 5.03 -13.62
N ALA A 81 2.41 6.19 -14.24
CA ALA A 81 3.45 7.04 -14.83
C ALA A 81 4.37 7.69 -13.78
N GLN A 82 3.99 7.69 -12.52
CA GLN A 82 4.78 8.25 -11.41
C GLN A 82 5.82 7.27 -10.87
N ILE A 83 5.77 6.02 -11.33
CA ILE A 83 6.70 4.96 -10.91
C ILE A 83 7.68 4.68 -12.06
N PRO A 84 8.98 4.49 -11.76
CA PRO A 84 9.96 4.05 -12.76
C PRO A 84 9.57 2.71 -13.42
N ASP A 85 9.79 2.61 -14.74
CA ASP A 85 9.39 1.43 -15.52
C ASP A 85 10.04 0.13 -15.02
N ASP A 86 11.28 0.19 -14.54
CA ASP A 86 11.97 -0.96 -13.95
C ASP A 86 11.20 -1.56 -12.77
N ILE A 87 10.57 -0.72 -11.94
CA ILE A 87 9.74 -1.19 -10.83
C ILE A 87 8.42 -1.72 -11.38
N LEU A 88 7.75 -0.95 -12.24
CA LEU A 88 6.44 -1.30 -12.80
C LEU A 88 6.46 -2.65 -13.54
N ASN A 89 7.52 -2.92 -14.28
CA ASN A 89 7.72 -4.15 -15.07
C ASN A 89 7.97 -5.40 -14.21
N ASN A 90 8.47 -5.23 -12.98
CA ASN A 90 8.69 -6.34 -12.06
C ASN A 90 7.49 -6.61 -11.14
N LEU A 91 6.42 -5.80 -11.19
CA LEU A 91 5.18 -6.08 -10.49
C LEU A 91 4.40 -7.19 -11.20
N ASN A 92 4.06 -8.25 -10.47
CA ASN A 92 3.42 -9.44 -11.01
C ASN A 92 1.90 -9.46 -10.88
N SER A 93 1.33 -8.52 -10.12
CA SER A 93 -0.09 -8.38 -9.84
C SER A 93 -0.42 -6.90 -9.79
N ARG A 94 -1.58 -6.52 -10.33
CA ARG A 94 -2.01 -5.14 -10.49
C ARG A 94 -3.52 -5.04 -10.27
N ILE A 95 -3.93 -4.02 -9.50
CA ILE A 95 -5.31 -3.69 -9.21
C ILE A 95 -5.51 -2.25 -9.63
N ILE A 96 -6.31 -2.03 -10.66
CA ILE A 96 -6.51 -0.73 -11.30
C ILE A 96 -7.94 -0.26 -11.08
N HIS A 97 -8.07 0.81 -10.30
CA HIS A 97 -9.35 1.46 -10.03
C HIS A 97 -9.74 2.41 -11.16
N ARG A 98 -10.65 3.34 -10.87
CA ARG A 98 -11.10 4.35 -11.83
C ARG A 98 -9.93 5.17 -12.36
N HIS A 99 -9.79 5.21 -13.69
CA HIS A 99 -8.88 6.13 -14.38
C HIS A 99 -9.63 6.92 -15.44
N ASN A 100 -9.37 8.23 -15.50
CA ASN A 100 -10.01 9.10 -16.49
C ASN A 100 -9.36 9.03 -17.87
N ARG A 101 -8.10 8.57 -17.93
CA ARG A 101 -7.30 8.49 -19.15
C ARG A 101 -7.00 7.04 -19.48
N ALA A 102 -7.44 6.59 -20.65
CA ALA A 102 -7.24 5.23 -21.12
C ALA A 102 -5.74 4.87 -21.25
N SER A 103 -4.89 5.83 -21.66
CA SER A 103 -3.45 5.61 -21.79
C SER A 103 -2.75 5.31 -20.45
N GLU A 104 -3.21 5.93 -19.36
CA GLU A 104 -2.66 5.67 -18.01
C GLU A 104 -3.09 4.29 -17.51
N ALA A 105 -4.35 3.92 -17.74
CA ALA A 105 -4.87 2.60 -17.40
C ALA A 105 -4.19 1.49 -18.24
N GLN A 106 -3.96 1.73 -19.55
CA GLN A 106 -3.23 0.80 -20.43
C GLN A 106 -1.79 0.60 -19.96
N ARG A 107 -1.08 1.68 -19.61
CA ARG A 107 0.27 1.59 -19.06
C ARG A 107 0.30 0.81 -17.75
N ALA A 108 -0.71 1.01 -16.91
CA ALA A 108 -0.83 0.29 -15.65
C ALA A 108 -1.20 -1.19 -15.86
N LEU A 109 -1.81 -1.57 -16.99
CA LEU A 109 -2.31 -2.92 -17.21
C LEU A 109 -2.25 -3.33 -18.70
N GLU A 110 -1.04 -3.57 -19.20
CA GLU A 110 -0.80 -3.81 -20.63
C GLU A 110 -1.57 -5.00 -21.23
N LYS A 111 -1.90 -6.01 -20.41
CA LYS A 111 -2.63 -7.22 -20.83
C LYS A 111 -4.13 -7.02 -20.97
N ALA A 112 -4.69 -5.92 -20.47
CA ALA A 112 -6.12 -5.68 -20.54
C ALA A 112 -6.52 -5.34 -21.98
N ALA A 113 -7.69 -5.82 -22.41
CA ALA A 113 -8.23 -5.45 -23.70
C ALA A 113 -8.71 -3.98 -23.69
N ASP A 114 -8.70 -3.32 -24.85
CA ASP A 114 -9.15 -1.93 -25.01
C ASP A 114 -10.56 -1.68 -24.44
N ALA A 115 -11.45 -2.67 -24.61
CA ALA A 115 -12.80 -2.62 -24.05
C ALA A 115 -12.78 -2.58 -22.51
N GLN A 116 -11.93 -3.38 -21.86
CA GLN A 116 -11.76 -3.39 -20.41
C GLN A 116 -11.17 -2.07 -19.92
N ILE A 117 -10.12 -1.57 -20.60
CA ILE A 117 -9.51 -0.28 -20.29
C ILE A 117 -10.52 0.86 -20.39
N SER A 118 -11.37 0.86 -21.43
CA SER A 118 -12.41 1.87 -21.61
C SER A 118 -13.44 1.89 -20.47
N MET A 119 -13.70 0.74 -19.85
CA MET A 119 -14.63 0.65 -18.71
C MET A 119 -14.11 1.38 -17.46
N THR A 120 -12.79 1.48 -17.28
CA THR A 120 -12.18 2.06 -16.08
C THR A 120 -12.64 3.49 -15.79
N LYS A 121 -13.01 4.27 -16.81
CA LYS A 121 -13.52 5.65 -16.65
C LYS A 121 -14.84 5.73 -15.88
N ASN A 122 -15.62 4.66 -15.94
CA ASN A 122 -16.96 4.58 -15.38
C ASN A 122 -17.02 3.78 -14.07
N PHE A 123 -15.89 3.28 -13.57
CA PHE A 123 -15.84 2.53 -12.32
C PHE A 123 -16.32 3.37 -11.14
N GLY A 124 -17.25 2.80 -10.39
CA GLY A 124 -17.67 3.30 -9.09
C GLY A 124 -16.70 2.90 -7.97
N PRO A 125 -16.96 3.37 -6.74
CA PRO A 125 -16.18 2.97 -5.58
C PRO A 125 -16.14 1.44 -5.40
N GLY A 126 -14.93 0.90 -5.22
CA GLY A 126 -14.69 -0.54 -5.05
C GLY A 126 -14.64 -1.35 -6.35
N GLU A 127 -14.89 -0.76 -7.51
CA GLU A 127 -14.70 -1.43 -8.80
C GLU A 127 -13.24 -1.30 -9.28
N ALA A 128 -12.73 -2.36 -9.91
CA ALA A 128 -11.37 -2.40 -10.44
C ALA A 128 -11.19 -3.46 -11.54
N LEU A 129 -10.19 -3.24 -12.40
CA LEU A 129 -9.57 -4.30 -13.18
C LEU A 129 -8.47 -4.95 -12.36
N VAL A 130 -8.40 -6.27 -12.40
CA VAL A 130 -7.46 -7.05 -11.60
C VAL A 130 -6.73 -8.04 -12.49
N ASP A 131 -5.40 -7.95 -12.51
CA ASP A 131 -4.48 -8.96 -13.04
C ASP A 131 -3.66 -9.49 -11.85
N LEU A 132 -3.77 -10.78 -11.55
CA LEU A 132 -3.01 -11.38 -10.46
C LEU A 132 -2.01 -12.38 -11.02
N PHE A 133 -0.88 -12.53 -10.33
CA PHE A 133 0.10 -13.56 -10.67
C PHE A 133 -0.56 -14.95 -10.72
N GLY A 134 -0.44 -15.60 -11.88
CA GLY A 134 -1.04 -16.92 -12.13
C GLY A 134 -2.47 -16.90 -12.66
N ALA A 135 -3.11 -15.73 -12.77
CA ALA A 135 -4.42 -15.61 -13.42
C ALA A 135 -4.30 -15.80 -14.95
N SER A 136 -5.31 -16.44 -15.55
CA SER A 136 -5.37 -16.65 -17.01
C SER A 136 -5.95 -15.47 -17.77
N ALA A 137 -6.58 -14.52 -17.07
CA ALA A 137 -7.23 -13.36 -17.66
C ALA A 137 -7.32 -12.20 -16.66
N VAL A 138 -7.37 -10.98 -17.20
CA VAL A 138 -7.75 -9.78 -16.45
C VAL A 138 -9.25 -9.83 -16.16
N VAL A 139 -9.62 -9.63 -14.90
CA VAL A 139 -11.03 -9.66 -14.47
C VAL A 139 -11.50 -8.28 -14.01
N ASN A 140 -12.78 -7.97 -14.27
CA ASN A 140 -13.45 -6.86 -13.61
C ASN A 140 -13.99 -7.35 -12.26
N ALA A 141 -13.56 -6.72 -11.18
CA ALA A 141 -13.91 -7.09 -9.82
C ALA A 141 -14.62 -5.94 -9.10
N ARG A 142 -15.57 -6.29 -8.23
CA ARG A 142 -16.21 -5.38 -7.29
C ARG A 142 -15.88 -5.81 -5.87
N MET A 143 -15.03 -5.03 -5.22
CA MET A 143 -14.58 -5.25 -3.85
C MET A 143 -15.68 -4.89 -2.86
N ARG A 144 -15.82 -5.70 -1.81
CA ARG A 144 -16.64 -5.38 -0.63
C ARG A 144 -15.76 -5.15 0.57
N VAL A 145 -16.20 -4.25 1.45
CA VAL A 145 -15.57 -4.05 2.74
C VAL A 145 -15.71 -5.35 3.55
N SER A 146 -14.63 -5.76 4.21
CA SER A 146 -14.66 -6.90 5.12
C SER A 146 -15.70 -6.65 6.22
N PRO A 147 -16.59 -7.61 6.52
CA PRO A 147 -17.50 -7.49 7.66
C PRO A 147 -16.74 -7.53 9.00
N PHE A 148 -15.50 -8.01 9.00
CA PHE A 148 -14.58 -7.96 10.12
C PHE A 148 -13.68 -6.73 9.94
N GLN A 149 -14.05 -5.61 10.55
CA GLN A 149 -13.21 -4.43 10.63
C GLN A 149 -12.05 -4.73 11.59
N LEU A 150 -10.81 -4.74 11.08
CA LEU A 150 -9.63 -5.13 11.86
C LEU A 150 -9.21 -4.09 12.92
N THR A 151 -9.84 -2.93 12.95
CA THR A 151 -9.88 -2.00 14.09
C THR A 151 -11.07 -1.08 13.87
N THR A 152 -12.10 -1.17 14.69
CA THR A 152 -13.24 -0.26 14.58
C THR A 152 -13.13 0.87 15.60
N GLU A 153 -13.45 2.09 15.18
CA GLU A 153 -13.84 3.16 16.10
C GLU A 153 -14.91 2.68 17.08
N GLU A 154 -15.80 1.76 16.66
CA GLU A 154 -16.76 1.07 17.54
C GLU A 154 -16.09 0.22 18.63
N LEU A 155 -14.95 -0.42 18.35
CA LEU A 155 -14.19 -1.22 19.31
C LEU A 155 -13.47 -0.30 20.33
N LEU A 156 -13.06 0.89 19.90
CA LEU A 156 -12.53 1.95 20.77
C LEU A 156 -13.65 2.58 21.61
N GLN A 157 -14.78 2.95 21.00
CA GLN A 157 -15.95 3.51 21.68
C GLN A 157 -16.55 2.54 22.70
N GLN A 158 -16.60 1.23 22.39
CA GLN A 158 -17.05 0.22 23.35
C GLN A 158 -16.11 0.10 24.54
N ARG A 159 -14.79 0.20 24.35
CA ARG A 159 -13.82 0.20 25.45
C ARG A 159 -13.94 1.46 26.31
N GLU A 160 -14.15 2.62 25.71
CA GLU A 160 -14.35 3.89 26.42
C GLU A 160 -15.65 3.89 27.24
N GLN A 161 -16.75 3.39 26.67
CA GLN A 161 -18.03 3.24 27.37
C GLN A 161 -17.94 2.24 28.53
N GLN A 162 -17.23 1.13 28.34
CA GLN A 162 -16.99 0.15 29.40
C GLN A 162 -16.13 0.74 30.53
N ALA A 163 -15.06 1.48 30.20
CA ALA A 163 -14.23 2.16 31.19
C ALA A 163 -15.02 3.22 32.00
N ALA A 164 -15.82 4.04 31.32
CA ALA A 164 -16.66 5.05 31.99
C ALA A 164 -17.70 4.43 32.94
N SER A 165 -18.30 3.31 32.55
CA SER A 165 -19.29 2.60 33.36
C SER A 165 -18.67 1.92 34.61
N GLN A 166 -17.41 1.47 34.53
CA GLN A 166 -16.69 0.90 35.67
C GLN A 166 -16.29 1.99 36.68
N SER A 167 -15.81 3.14 36.21
CA SER A 167 -15.47 4.28 37.08
C SER A 167 -16.69 4.83 37.84
N GLN A 168 -17.87 4.90 37.19
CA GLN A 168 -19.11 5.30 37.87
C GLN A 168 -19.58 4.30 38.94
N ARG A 169 -19.38 2.99 38.71
CA ARG A 169 -19.69 1.95 39.70
C ARG A 169 -18.76 2.01 40.91
N GLN A 170 -17.47 2.29 40.69
CA GLN A 170 -16.50 2.46 41.78
C GLN A 170 -16.79 3.71 42.62
N HIS A 171 -17.16 4.84 41.97
CA HIS A 171 -17.52 6.06 42.69
C HIS A 171 -18.81 5.94 43.52
N ARG A 172 -19.82 5.21 43.04
CA ARG A 172 -21.03 4.92 43.83
C ARG A 172 -20.74 4.01 45.02
N ALA A 173 -19.89 2.98 44.84
CA ALA A 173 -19.52 2.07 45.93
C ALA A 173 -18.73 2.77 47.06
N SER A 174 -17.94 3.81 46.74
CA SER A 174 -17.19 4.59 47.73
C SER A 174 -18.01 5.62 48.52
N GLN A 175 -19.23 5.95 48.07
CA GLN A 175 -20.12 6.91 48.75
C GLN A 175 -21.13 6.26 49.70
N THR A 176 -21.23 4.92 49.66
CA THR A 176 -22.12 4.12 50.53
C THR A 176 -21.39 3.48 51.72
N ARG A 177 -20.22 4.00 52.11
CA ARG A 177 -19.54 3.63 53.35
C ARG A 177 -19.42 4.83 54.29
#